data_AF-A0A3D1SKJ1-F1
#
_entry.id   AF-A0A3D1SKJ1-F1
#
_cell.length_a   1.000
_cell.length_b   1.000
_cell.length_c   1.000
_cell.angle_alpha   90.00
_cell.angle_beta   90.00
_cell.angle_gamma   90.00
#
_symmetry.space_group_name_H-M   'P 1'
#
loop_
_entity.id
_entity.type
_entity.pdbx_description
1 polymer ?
#
loop_
_entity_poly.entity_id
_entity_poly.type
_entity_poly.pdbx_seq_one_letter_code
_entity_poly.pdbx_strand_id
1 'polypeptide(L)'
;MLGLLLDKNLSGSQPGSDVREVARARTLTALRRVGDTRKGEVLRFLHEAGLIYRGKAIVDLREADLSSADLSNIKLSGADLSGTDLSNANLSGADLNNVLFNGANLKGANLRGASYTQEQLSRAFIQ
;
A
#
# COMPACT_ATOMS: atom_id res chain seq x y z
N MET A 1 -8.59 -10.25 23.84
CA MET A 1 -8.52 -10.68 22.42
C MET A 1 -7.50 -9.88 21.59
N LEU A 2 -6.44 -9.34 22.22
CA LEU A 2 -5.34 -8.59 21.57
C LEU A 2 -4.00 -9.36 21.54
N GLY A 3 -3.90 -10.52 22.20
CA GLY A 3 -2.64 -11.25 22.40
C GLY A 3 -2.11 -12.05 21.20
N LEU A 4 -2.94 -12.40 20.22
CA LEU A 4 -2.55 -13.38 19.18
C LEU A 4 -1.68 -12.82 18.04
N LEU A 5 -1.43 -11.51 17.98
CA LEU A 5 -0.53 -10.91 16.96
C LEU A 5 0.85 -10.54 17.51
N LEU A 6 1.04 -10.50 18.83
CA LEU A 6 2.35 -10.21 19.43
C LEU A 6 3.20 -11.47 19.62
N ASP A 7 2.58 -12.64 19.76
CA ASP A 7 3.31 -13.89 20.00
C ASP A 7 3.90 -14.53 18.72
N LYS A 8 3.36 -14.19 17.54
CA LYS A 8 3.91 -14.67 16.27
C LYS A 8 4.71 -13.57 15.61
N ASN A 9 6.02 -13.76 15.58
CA ASN A 9 6.96 -12.81 15.01
C ASN A 9 6.70 -12.63 13.51
N LEU A 10 5.96 -11.56 13.15
CA LEU A 10 5.66 -11.17 11.77
C LEU A 10 6.95 -11.06 10.94
N SER A 11 8.04 -10.58 11.55
CA SER A 11 9.33 -10.42 10.87
C SER A 11 10.01 -11.73 10.47
N GLY A 12 9.68 -12.85 11.13
CA GLY A 12 10.23 -14.19 10.82
C GLY A 12 9.31 -15.07 9.98
N SER A 13 8.11 -14.61 9.64
CA SER A 13 7.11 -15.40 8.92
C SER A 13 7.48 -15.58 7.43
N GLN A 14 7.13 -16.70 6.81
CA GLN A 14 7.32 -16.91 5.37
C GLN A 14 6.22 -16.21 4.55
N PRO A 15 6.50 -15.75 3.31
CA PRO A 15 5.46 -15.32 2.37
C PRO A 15 4.36 -16.39 2.24
N GLY A 16 3.09 -15.99 2.28
CA GLY A 16 1.95 -16.92 2.18
C GLY A 16 1.65 -17.75 3.44
N SER A 17 2.32 -17.49 4.57
CA SER A 17 1.94 -18.11 5.84
C SER A 17 0.64 -17.53 6.41
N ASP A 18 -0.12 -18.35 7.15
CA ASP A 18 -1.38 -17.95 7.83
C ASP A 18 -1.24 -16.64 8.61
N VAL A 19 -0.07 -16.39 9.21
CA VAL A 19 0.18 -15.17 10.00
C VAL A 19 0.15 -13.92 9.11
N ARG A 20 0.78 -13.99 7.93
CA ARG A 20 0.76 -12.88 6.95
C ARG A 20 -0.61 -12.74 6.30
N GLU A 21 -1.32 -13.85 6.07
CA GLU A 21 -2.69 -13.80 5.56
C GLU A 21 -3.64 -13.12 6.54
N VAL A 22 -3.56 -13.46 7.83
CA VAL A 22 -4.34 -12.81 8.88
C VAL A 22 -3.96 -11.33 9.02
N ALA A 23 -2.65 -11.01 8.99
CA ALA A 23 -2.19 -9.62 9.01
C ALA A 23 -2.74 -8.83 7.83
N ARG A 24 -2.67 -9.39 6.60
CA ARG A 24 -3.26 -8.80 5.40
C ARG A 24 -4.76 -8.56 5.58
N ALA A 25 -5.52 -9.59 5.94
CA ALA A 25 -6.98 -9.50 6.08
C ALA A 25 -7.39 -8.41 7.09
N ARG A 26 -6.66 -8.29 8.20
CA ARG A 26 -6.86 -7.25 9.20
C ARG A 26 -6.52 -5.86 8.66
N THR A 27 -5.39 -5.70 7.97
CA THR A 27 -5.02 -4.42 7.35
C THR A 27 -6.08 -3.98 6.35
N LEU A 28 -6.52 -4.86 5.45
CA LEU A 28 -7.55 -4.53 4.46
C LEU A 28 -8.89 -4.18 5.11
N THR A 29 -9.28 -4.89 6.17
CA THR A 29 -10.49 -4.59 6.93
C THR A 29 -10.38 -3.23 7.63
N ALA A 30 -9.20 -2.90 8.18
CA ALA A 30 -8.96 -1.62 8.83
C ALA A 30 -9.02 -0.47 7.82
N LEU A 31 -8.36 -0.60 6.66
CA LEU A 31 -8.35 0.43 5.61
C LEU A 31 -9.76 0.78 5.12
N ARG A 32 -10.66 -0.21 5.00
CA ARG A 32 -12.05 0.00 4.60
C ARG A 32 -12.90 0.72 5.66
N ARG A 33 -12.47 0.71 6.92
CA ARG A 33 -13.21 1.29 8.05
C ARG A 33 -12.70 2.66 8.46
N VAL A 34 -11.57 3.10 7.93
CA VAL A 34 -10.97 4.40 8.23
C VAL A 34 -11.19 5.37 7.08
N GLY A 35 -11.34 6.65 7.41
CA GLY A 35 -11.46 7.70 6.40
C GLY A 35 -10.17 7.95 5.63
N ASP A 36 -10.30 8.69 4.53
CA ASP A 36 -9.27 8.90 3.51
C ASP A 36 -7.93 9.42 4.06
N THR A 37 -7.95 10.36 5.02
CA THR A 37 -6.75 10.86 5.70
C THR A 37 -6.04 9.77 6.50
N ARG A 38 -6.80 8.92 7.20
CA ARG A 38 -6.24 7.86 8.06
C ARG A 38 -5.67 6.71 7.25
N LYS A 39 -6.19 6.44 6.04
CA LYS A 39 -5.59 5.46 5.12
C LYS A 39 -4.11 5.78 4.87
N GLY A 40 -3.77 7.06 4.65
CA GLY A 40 -2.39 7.50 4.48
C GLY A 40 -1.52 7.36 5.73
N GLU A 41 -2.06 7.63 6.92
CA GLU A 41 -1.33 7.42 8.18
C GLU A 41 -1.01 5.94 8.42
N VAL A 42 -1.97 5.05 8.16
CA VAL A 42 -1.75 3.61 8.25
C VAL A 42 -0.66 3.16 7.29
N LEU A 43 -0.70 3.61 6.04
CA LEU A 43 0.33 3.26 5.06
C LEU A 43 1.71 3.79 5.45
N ARG A 44 1.79 5.02 5.96
CA ARG A 44 3.04 5.60 6.47
C ARG A 44 3.62 4.77 7.60
N PHE A 45 2.79 4.39 8.57
CA PHE A 45 3.20 3.50 9.66
C PHE A 45 3.69 2.15 9.13
N LEU A 46 2.96 1.51 8.20
CA LEU A 46 3.36 0.23 7.62
C LEU A 46 4.71 0.34 6.89
N HIS A 47 4.95 1.43 6.17
CA HIS A 47 6.23 1.65 5.48
C HIS A 47 7.38 1.91 6.48
N GLU A 48 7.19 2.81 7.44
CA GLU A 48 8.19 3.15 8.46
C GLU A 48 8.55 1.95 9.34
N ALA A 49 7.58 1.07 9.61
CA ALA A 49 7.79 -0.19 10.31
C ALA A 49 8.41 -1.29 9.42
N GLY A 50 8.70 -1.01 8.15
CA GLY A 50 9.28 -1.97 7.22
C GLY A 50 8.34 -3.11 6.83
N LEU A 51 7.03 -2.92 6.98
CA LEU A 51 6.01 -3.94 6.73
C LEU A 51 5.57 -4.01 5.26
N ILE A 52 5.77 -2.92 4.50
CA ILE A 52 5.48 -2.83 3.05
C ILE A 52 6.75 -2.42 2.28
N TYR A 53 7.52 -3.40 1.81
CA TYR A 53 8.74 -3.16 1.03
C TYR A 53 8.95 -4.25 -0.04
N ARG A 54 9.68 -3.93 -1.11
CA ARG A 54 9.95 -4.84 -2.23
C ARG A 54 10.57 -6.16 -1.77
N GLY A 55 10.01 -7.28 -2.23
CA GLY A 55 10.59 -8.61 -2.06
C GLY A 55 10.52 -9.21 -0.65
N LYS A 56 10.09 -8.45 0.37
CA LYS A 56 9.91 -8.94 1.75
C LYS A 56 8.66 -8.42 2.45
N ALA A 57 7.67 -7.89 1.71
CA ALA A 57 6.43 -7.37 2.27
C ALA A 57 5.80 -8.35 3.28
N ILE A 58 5.70 -7.90 4.53
CA ILE A 58 5.04 -8.61 5.62
C ILE A 58 3.53 -8.41 5.51
N VAL A 59 3.13 -7.18 5.17
CA VAL A 59 1.76 -6.81 4.86
C VAL A 59 1.66 -6.65 3.35
N ASP A 60 0.70 -7.34 2.74
CA ASP A 60 0.43 -7.29 1.32
C ASP A 60 -0.75 -6.34 1.07
N LEU A 61 -0.56 -5.34 0.20
CA LEU A 61 -1.56 -4.32 -0.14
C LEU A 61 -2.15 -4.52 -1.54
N ARG A 62 -1.85 -5.62 -2.23
CA ARG A 62 -2.46 -5.93 -3.52
C ARG A 62 -3.98 -5.96 -3.38
N GLU A 63 -4.67 -5.32 -4.31
CA GLU A 63 -6.15 -5.19 -4.32
C GLU A 63 -6.74 -4.42 -3.12
N ALA A 64 -5.92 -3.68 -2.36
CA ALA A 64 -6.45 -2.82 -1.31
C ALA A 64 -7.30 -1.66 -1.88
N ASP A 65 -8.27 -1.21 -1.10
CA ASP A 65 -9.02 0.01 -1.38
C ASP A 65 -8.31 1.19 -0.69
N LEU A 66 -7.63 1.99 -1.51
CA LEU A 66 -7.02 3.26 -1.16
C LEU A 66 -7.63 4.40 -1.97
N SER A 67 -8.86 4.21 -2.47
CA SER A 67 -9.58 5.24 -3.19
C SER A 67 -9.75 6.48 -2.32
N SER A 68 -9.61 7.65 -2.95
CA SER A 68 -9.67 8.99 -2.36
C SER A 68 -8.66 9.26 -1.23
N ALA A 69 -7.76 8.33 -0.92
CA ALA A 69 -6.83 8.48 0.20
C ALA A 69 -5.91 9.69 0.02
N ASP A 70 -5.61 10.39 1.12
CA ASP A 70 -4.55 11.39 1.13
C ASP A 70 -3.21 10.69 1.36
N LEU A 71 -2.49 10.48 0.27
CA LEU A 71 -1.16 9.87 0.20
C LEU A 71 -0.10 10.90 -0.22
N SER A 72 -0.36 12.19 -0.01
CA SER A 72 0.57 13.25 -0.37
C SER A 72 1.91 13.09 0.36
N ASN A 73 3.00 13.28 -0.37
CA ASN A 73 4.38 13.12 0.10
C ASN A 73 4.69 11.75 0.74
N ILE A 74 3.89 10.72 0.46
CA ILE A 74 4.12 9.40 1.03
C ILE A 74 5.39 8.78 0.45
N LYS A 75 6.13 8.05 1.29
CA LYS A 75 7.29 7.26 0.86
C LYS A 75 6.83 5.83 0.67
N LEU A 76 6.74 5.38 -0.58
CA LEU A 76 6.36 4.01 -0.92
C LEU A 76 7.36 3.37 -1.89
N SER A 77 8.58 3.91 -1.98
CA SER A 77 9.60 3.41 -2.90
C SER A 77 9.79 1.88 -2.77
N GLY A 78 9.65 1.19 -3.91
CA GLY A 78 9.73 -0.27 -3.98
C GLY A 78 8.49 -1.04 -3.51
N ALA A 79 7.42 -0.40 -3.05
CA ALA A 79 6.20 -1.10 -2.64
C ALA A 79 5.53 -1.84 -3.81
N ASP A 80 4.79 -2.91 -3.49
CA ASP A 80 3.91 -3.58 -4.46
C ASP A 80 2.46 -3.16 -4.19
N LEU A 81 1.91 -2.39 -5.13
CA LEU A 81 0.52 -1.91 -5.13
C LEU A 81 -0.25 -2.48 -6.33
N SER A 82 0.14 -3.66 -6.81
CA SER A 82 -0.53 -4.30 -7.95
C SER A 82 -2.01 -4.56 -7.63
N GLY A 83 -2.90 -4.17 -8.54
CA GLY A 83 -4.36 -4.32 -8.40
C GLY A 83 -5.02 -3.38 -7.38
N THR A 84 -4.26 -2.55 -6.66
CA THR A 84 -4.80 -1.62 -5.65
C THR A 84 -5.67 -0.55 -6.32
N ASP A 85 -6.78 -0.20 -5.68
CA ASP A 85 -7.59 0.95 -6.09
C ASP A 85 -7.05 2.22 -5.45
N LEU A 86 -6.47 3.11 -6.27
CA LEU A 86 -5.95 4.43 -5.93
C LEU A 86 -6.75 5.53 -6.64
N SER A 87 -7.98 5.23 -7.09
CA SER A 87 -8.79 6.20 -7.80
C SER A 87 -9.06 7.44 -6.94
N ASN A 88 -8.92 8.63 -7.54
CA ASN A 88 -9.02 9.93 -6.89
C ASN A 88 -8.06 10.15 -5.69
N ALA A 89 -7.08 9.27 -5.46
CA ALA A 89 -6.12 9.45 -4.38
C ALA A 89 -5.23 10.68 -4.63
N ASN A 90 -4.88 11.39 -3.56
CA ASN A 90 -3.88 12.44 -3.63
C ASN A 90 -2.49 11.84 -3.45
N LEU A 91 -1.73 11.69 -4.52
CA LEU A 91 -0.35 11.20 -4.52
C LEU A 91 0.67 12.33 -4.78
N SER A 92 0.27 13.60 -4.62
CA SER A 92 1.16 14.72 -4.91
C SER A 92 2.43 14.67 -4.07
N GLY A 93 3.58 14.85 -4.71
CA GLY A 93 4.89 14.77 -4.06
C GLY A 93 5.31 13.38 -3.55
N ALA A 94 4.54 12.32 -3.82
CA ALA A 94 4.86 10.98 -3.34
C ALA A 94 6.16 10.42 -3.97
N ASP A 95 6.94 9.68 -3.19
CA ASP A 95 8.05 8.87 -3.69
C ASP A 95 7.52 7.48 -4.07
N LEU A 96 7.32 7.28 -5.38
CA LEU A 96 6.79 6.07 -5.99
C LEU A 96 7.84 5.36 -6.84
N ASN A 97 9.13 5.67 -6.65
CA ASN A 97 10.21 5.03 -7.41
C ASN A 97 10.20 3.51 -7.17
N ASN A 98 10.36 2.71 -8.23
CA ASN A 98 10.34 1.24 -8.17
C ASN A 98 9.06 0.58 -7.61
N VAL A 99 7.97 1.33 -7.40
CA VAL A 99 6.65 0.78 -7.08
C VAL A 99 6.12 -0.05 -8.24
N LEU A 100 5.47 -1.18 -7.91
CA LEU A 100 4.74 -2.01 -8.88
C LEU A 100 3.26 -1.61 -8.89
N PHE A 101 2.77 -1.15 -10.04
CA PHE A 101 1.37 -0.73 -10.26
C PHE A 101 0.59 -1.66 -11.20
N ASN A 102 0.99 -2.93 -11.36
CA ASN A 102 0.34 -3.82 -12.33
C ASN A 102 -1.16 -3.93 -12.05
N GLY A 103 -2.00 -3.44 -12.96
CA GLY A 103 -3.46 -3.43 -12.80
C GLY A 103 -4.01 -2.51 -11.70
N ALA A 104 -3.18 -1.63 -11.12
CA ALA A 104 -3.66 -0.65 -10.15
C ALA A 104 -4.58 0.37 -10.84
N ASN A 105 -5.62 0.82 -10.16
CA ASN A 105 -6.52 1.87 -10.66
C ASN A 105 -6.07 3.24 -10.16
N LEU A 106 -5.55 4.09 -11.04
CA LEU A 106 -5.09 5.45 -10.75
C LEU A 106 -5.99 6.51 -11.38
N LYS A 107 -7.21 6.14 -11.79
CA LYS A 107 -8.16 7.08 -12.40
C LYS A 107 -8.40 8.29 -11.50
N GLY A 108 -8.16 9.49 -12.03
CA GLY A 108 -8.34 10.75 -11.28
C GLY A 108 -7.33 10.98 -10.14
N ALA A 109 -6.32 10.12 -9.98
CA ALA A 109 -5.30 10.32 -8.95
C ALA A 109 -4.43 11.56 -9.26
N ASN A 110 -4.14 12.35 -8.23
CA ASN A 110 -3.25 13.50 -8.37
C ASN A 110 -1.79 13.06 -8.20
N LEU A 111 -1.04 12.97 -9.30
CA LEU A 111 0.39 12.60 -9.32
C LEU A 111 1.33 13.81 -9.43
N ARG A 112 0.85 15.04 -9.20
CA ARG A 112 1.66 16.25 -9.36
C ARG A 112 2.91 16.20 -8.47
N GLY A 113 4.09 16.26 -9.07
CA GLY A 113 5.36 16.24 -8.35
C GLY A 113 5.73 14.89 -7.73
N ALA A 114 4.95 13.82 -7.97
CA ALA A 114 5.33 12.48 -7.56
C ALA A 114 6.55 11.99 -8.37
N SER A 115 7.43 11.22 -7.74
CA SER A 115 8.57 10.60 -8.40
C SER A 115 8.22 9.18 -8.86
N TYR A 116 8.16 8.97 -10.17
CA TYR A 116 7.92 7.68 -10.82
C TYR A 116 8.54 7.68 -12.22
N THR A 117 8.78 6.50 -12.79
CA THR A 117 9.14 6.36 -14.21
C THR A 117 7.91 6.04 -15.06
N GLN A 118 7.95 6.40 -16.35
CA GLN A 118 6.84 6.14 -17.28
C GLN A 118 6.56 4.63 -17.41
N GLU A 119 7.61 3.81 -17.37
CA GLU A 119 7.50 2.36 -17.44
C GLU A 119 6.69 1.78 -16.28
N GLN A 120 6.77 2.38 -15.08
CA GLN A 120 6.03 1.91 -13.90
C GLN A 120 4.51 2.05 -14.05
N LEU A 121 4.05 3.13 -14.71
CA LEU A 121 2.63 3.39 -14.92
C LEU A 121 2.07 2.73 -16.19
N SER A 122 2.93 2.20 -17.06
CA SER A 122 2.52 1.57 -18.33
C SER A 122 1.50 0.44 -18.18
N ARG A 123 1.39 -0.16 -16.98
CA ARG A 123 0.48 -1.27 -16.66
C ARG A 123 -0.62 -0.89 -15.66
N ALA A 124 -0.73 0.38 -15.29
CA ALA A 124 -1.79 0.88 -14.45
C ALA A 124 -2.98 1.39 -15.29
N PHE A 125 -4.18 1.38 -14.72
CA PHE A 125 -5.36 1.99 -15.31
C PHE A 125 -5.41 3.47 -14.94
N ILE A 126 -5.18 4.37 -15.91
CA ILE A 126 -5.02 5.81 -15.68
C ILE A 126 -6.11 6.69 -16.33
N GLN A 127 -7.17 6.12 -16.94
CA GLN A 127 -8.21 6.84 -17.73
C GLN A 127 -9.57 6.98 -17.03
#